data_AF-A0A3N2PJ54-F1
#
_entry.id   AF-A0A3N2PJ54-F1
#
_cell.length_a   1.000
_cell.length_b   1.000
_cell.length_c   1.000
_cell.angle_alpha   90.00
_cell.angle_beta   90.00
_cell.angle_gamma   90.00
#
_symmetry.space_group_name_H-M   'P 1'
#
loop_
_entity.id
_entity.type
_entity.pdbx_description
1 polymer ?
#
loop_
_entity_poly.entity_id
_entity_poly.type
_entity_poly.pdbx_seq_one_letter_code
_entity_poly.pdbx_strand_id
1 'polypeptide(L)'
;MDPQQLQDAKHALGRLLRDLRTARGLRQKDVAEQVHSTRSTVANVEAGRQMVDRIFWQQCDTLLGAGQQLLGGYDAYRRLEQQHHAERDEAARRARWGAAAEAAIDPASPSSELVALRQRAALDQTDRGLSLAITSLLDLVVGRAGEDHTLDAPSGRYFPGVPVEVRVYPAVDDGRILATIPRADGGKEWQLPVQRRLIAGRVTTPEGDGLFALDSRQASRRLVDVGDDTRLLIPRVYQLDAITAAVLWAVANLDQSLLLDDARLETSRAAAAEYSRLTRSAVSGDIAQDLDTVSRLWLGSAFCADHISRHSTGLVDVPTFWTREQHGEEASTWLLFGHKLRYLAATAEQFTATTQPITRIFCIPATAVTTSTESERILLLLAIALMESFNITVAVTDEPEYGALPGLVLTKQRAIVATWIRADGVWHVDVTDQRPSLAEYHDAAGHVKAHSLIAADTPGTRLHALAGYLDLDWHWLRNRCAELGEYGFAGIAEPRSRLLSLDGADRACRFVGSLP
;
A
#
# COMPACT_ATOMS: atom_id res chain seq x y z
N MET A 1 -26.98 -8.64 -1.82
CA MET A 1 -26.99 -9.99 -1.22
C MET A 1 -27.13 -9.87 0.31
N ASP A 2 -27.81 -10.81 0.98
CA ASP A 2 -28.23 -10.66 2.39
C ASP A 2 -27.11 -11.10 3.36
N PRO A 3 -26.71 -10.29 4.37
CA PRO A 3 -25.79 -10.70 5.46
C PRO A 3 -26.16 -12.04 6.11
N GLN A 4 -27.45 -12.39 6.11
CA GLN A 4 -27.93 -13.68 6.60
C GLN A 4 -27.37 -14.86 5.78
N GLN A 5 -27.20 -14.73 4.47
CA GLN A 5 -26.67 -15.80 3.61
C GLN A 5 -25.19 -16.10 3.91
N LEU A 6 -24.40 -15.08 4.22
CA LEU A 6 -23.00 -15.23 4.60
C LEU A 6 -22.88 -15.91 5.97
N GLN A 7 -23.75 -15.53 6.91
CA GLN A 7 -23.81 -16.14 8.24
C GLN A 7 -24.29 -17.60 8.18
N ASP A 8 -25.27 -17.90 7.32
CA ASP A 8 -25.78 -19.26 7.11
C ASP A 8 -24.73 -20.17 6.49
N ALA A 9 -23.97 -19.67 5.50
CA ALA A 9 -22.84 -20.39 4.91
C ALA A 9 -21.72 -20.65 5.94
N LYS A 10 -21.39 -19.65 6.78
CA LYS A 10 -20.42 -19.76 7.88
C LYS A 10 -20.87 -20.81 8.91
N HIS A 11 -22.14 -20.79 9.31
CA HIS A 11 -22.71 -21.78 10.22
C HIS A 11 -22.77 -23.19 9.60
N ALA A 12 -23.11 -23.32 8.32
CA ALA A 12 -23.16 -24.61 7.62
C ALA A 12 -21.78 -25.27 7.56
N LEU A 13 -20.76 -24.49 7.25
CA LEU A 13 -19.37 -24.96 7.21
C LEU A 13 -18.88 -25.36 8.61
N GLY A 14 -19.20 -24.57 9.64
CA GLY A 14 -18.90 -24.90 11.03
C GLY A 14 -19.56 -26.20 11.52
N ARG A 15 -20.82 -26.44 11.13
CA ARG A 15 -21.53 -27.70 11.42
C ARG A 15 -20.85 -28.89 10.74
N LEU A 16 -20.49 -28.76 9.46
CA LEU A 16 -19.80 -29.82 8.72
C LEU A 16 -18.49 -30.23 9.40
N LEU A 17 -17.69 -29.27 9.87
CA LEU A 17 -16.47 -29.54 10.63
C LEU A 17 -16.75 -30.30 11.93
N ARG A 18 -17.78 -29.88 12.68
CA ARG A 18 -18.18 -30.52 13.93
C ARG A 18 -18.62 -31.96 13.71
N ASP A 19 -19.41 -32.21 12.68
CA ASP A 19 -19.97 -33.53 12.38
C ASP A 19 -18.86 -34.50 11.98
N LEU A 20 -17.94 -34.07 11.11
CA LEU A 20 -16.76 -34.84 10.71
C LEU A 20 -15.81 -35.11 11.89
N ARG A 21 -15.58 -34.11 12.75
CA ARG A 21 -14.78 -34.29 13.97
C ARG A 21 -15.40 -35.32 14.90
N THR A 22 -16.71 -35.22 15.11
CA THR A 22 -17.44 -36.10 16.05
C THR A 22 -17.52 -37.53 15.50
N ALA A 23 -17.68 -37.71 14.19
CA ALA A 23 -17.63 -39.01 13.53
C ALA A 23 -16.26 -39.71 13.68
N ARG A 24 -15.17 -38.94 13.84
CA ARG A 24 -13.81 -39.42 14.10
C ARG A 24 -13.50 -39.61 15.60
N GLY A 25 -14.45 -39.32 16.50
CA GLY A 25 -14.25 -39.42 17.95
C GLY A 25 -13.27 -38.41 18.55
N LEU A 26 -12.91 -37.36 17.80
CA LEU A 26 -11.93 -36.36 18.23
C LEU A 26 -12.59 -35.24 19.06
N ARG A 27 -11.90 -34.72 20.07
CA ARG A 27 -12.33 -33.51 20.79
C ARG A 27 -11.80 -32.27 20.06
N GLN A 28 -12.41 -31.11 20.33
CA GLN A 28 -11.94 -29.83 19.76
C GLN A 28 -10.47 -29.53 20.08
N LYS A 29 -10.01 -29.93 21.27
CA LYS A 29 -8.60 -29.81 21.67
C LYS A 29 -7.68 -30.68 20.81
N ASP A 30 -8.12 -31.91 20.51
CA ASP A 30 -7.32 -32.86 19.74
C ASP A 30 -7.15 -32.38 18.28
N VAL A 31 -8.21 -31.79 17.70
CA VAL A 31 -8.11 -31.12 16.39
C VAL A 31 -7.22 -29.89 16.47
N ALA A 32 -7.42 -29.03 17.48
CA ALA A 32 -6.64 -27.80 17.64
C ALA A 32 -5.14 -28.06 17.73
N GLU A 33 -4.71 -29.09 18.46
CA GLU A 33 -3.30 -29.47 18.55
C GLU A 33 -2.73 -29.94 17.20
N GLN A 34 -3.52 -30.70 16.43
CA GLN A 34 -3.09 -31.26 15.15
C GLN A 34 -3.12 -30.27 13.97
N VAL A 35 -3.97 -29.25 14.04
CA VAL A 35 -4.02 -28.16 13.05
C VAL A 35 -3.35 -26.88 13.56
N HIS A 36 -2.56 -26.99 14.64
CA HIS A 36 -1.78 -25.90 15.24
C HIS A 36 -2.59 -24.62 15.52
N SER A 37 -3.81 -24.80 16.01
CA SER A 37 -4.75 -23.75 16.36
C SER A 37 -5.09 -23.80 17.86
N THR A 38 -5.98 -22.93 18.33
CA THR A 38 -6.47 -22.98 19.71
C THR A 38 -7.80 -23.74 19.79
N ARG A 39 -8.09 -24.36 20.94
CA ARG A 39 -9.39 -25.00 21.18
C ARG A 39 -10.55 -24.01 21.00
N SER A 40 -10.39 -22.76 21.43
CA SER A 40 -11.40 -21.71 21.26
C SER A 40 -11.59 -21.35 19.78
N THR A 41 -10.53 -21.32 18.97
CA THR A 41 -10.64 -21.15 17.51
C THR A 41 -11.47 -22.26 16.90
N VAL A 42 -11.17 -23.53 17.19
CA VAL A 42 -11.97 -24.67 16.67
C VAL A 42 -13.43 -24.58 17.14
N ALA A 43 -13.68 -24.21 18.40
CA ALA A 43 -15.04 -24.04 18.91
C ALA A 43 -15.80 -22.89 18.23
N ASN A 44 -15.14 -21.77 17.97
CA ASN A 44 -15.72 -20.62 17.28
C ASN A 44 -15.96 -20.90 15.80
N VAL A 45 -15.07 -21.65 15.15
CA VAL A 45 -15.23 -22.11 13.77
C VAL A 45 -16.41 -23.07 13.67
N GLU A 46 -16.53 -24.04 14.57
CA GLU A 46 -17.67 -24.96 14.59
C GLU A 46 -19.01 -24.29 14.90
N ALA A 47 -18.98 -23.22 15.69
CA ALA A 47 -20.15 -22.39 15.94
C ALA A 47 -20.45 -21.42 14.78
N GLY A 48 -19.63 -21.40 13.72
CA GLY A 48 -19.64 -20.42 12.64
C GLY A 48 -19.57 -18.97 13.10
N ARG A 49 -18.93 -18.75 14.26
CA ARG A 49 -18.62 -17.42 14.81
C ARG A 49 -17.30 -16.88 14.27
N GLN A 50 -16.39 -17.76 13.86
CA GLN A 50 -15.09 -17.40 13.31
C GLN A 50 -14.87 -18.11 11.98
N MET A 51 -14.41 -17.38 10.95
CA MET A 51 -13.90 -18.00 9.73
C MET A 51 -12.38 -17.99 9.81
N VAL A 52 -11.70 -19.05 9.36
CA VAL A 52 -10.25 -19.19 9.41
C VAL A 52 -9.68 -19.38 8.00
N ASP A 53 -8.36 -19.43 7.86
CA ASP A 53 -7.70 -19.44 6.55
C ASP A 53 -7.89 -20.76 5.79
N ARG A 54 -7.53 -20.74 4.51
CA ARG A 54 -7.67 -21.90 3.63
C ARG A 54 -6.86 -23.10 4.11
N ILE A 55 -5.70 -22.84 4.74
CA ILE A 55 -4.78 -23.87 5.22
C ILE A 55 -5.39 -24.62 6.39
N PHE A 56 -6.04 -23.95 7.36
CA PHE A 56 -6.79 -24.62 8.41
C PHE A 56 -7.83 -25.59 7.83
N TRP A 57 -8.58 -25.15 6.82
CA TRP A 57 -9.60 -25.98 6.18
C TRP A 57 -8.99 -27.15 5.43
N GLN A 58 -7.87 -26.94 4.72
CA GLN A 58 -7.13 -28.00 4.05
C GLN A 58 -6.55 -29.03 5.04
N GLN A 59 -6.03 -28.58 6.17
CA GLN A 59 -5.51 -29.44 7.24
C GLN A 59 -6.63 -30.23 7.92
N CYS A 60 -7.77 -29.59 8.20
CA CYS A 60 -8.95 -30.27 8.72
C CYS A 60 -9.51 -31.28 7.71
N ASP A 61 -9.55 -30.94 6.42
CA ASP A 61 -10.00 -31.84 5.36
C ASP A 61 -9.11 -33.09 5.27
N THR A 62 -7.79 -32.90 5.37
CA THR A 62 -6.81 -33.98 5.40
C THR A 62 -6.93 -34.83 6.67
N LEU A 63 -6.95 -34.19 7.84
CA LEU A 63 -7.06 -34.84 9.15
C LEU A 63 -8.36 -35.64 9.30
N LEU A 64 -9.47 -35.05 8.86
CA LEU A 64 -10.80 -35.63 8.95
C LEU A 64 -11.18 -36.42 7.70
N GLY A 65 -10.24 -36.62 6.75
CA GLY A 65 -10.44 -37.38 5.52
C GLY A 65 -11.74 -37.02 4.81
N ALA A 66 -12.01 -35.73 4.68
CA ALA A 66 -13.30 -35.19 4.24
C ALA A 66 -13.45 -35.10 2.72
N GLY A 67 -12.42 -35.48 1.96
CA GLY A 67 -12.49 -35.61 0.50
C GLY A 67 -12.81 -34.30 -0.20
N GLN A 68 -12.17 -33.20 0.21
CA GLN A 68 -12.34 -31.83 -0.30
C GLN A 68 -13.66 -31.14 0.08
N GLN A 69 -14.50 -31.75 0.92
CA GLN A 69 -15.77 -31.15 1.32
C GLN A 69 -15.59 -29.90 2.18
N LEU A 70 -14.61 -29.89 3.09
CA LEU A 70 -14.33 -28.74 3.95
C LEU A 70 -13.64 -27.63 3.16
N LEU A 71 -12.66 -27.98 2.33
CA LEU A 71 -11.94 -27.01 1.49
C LEU A 71 -12.85 -26.39 0.42
N GLY A 72 -13.67 -27.21 -0.24
CA GLY A 72 -14.64 -26.74 -1.24
C GLY A 72 -15.74 -25.86 -0.62
N GLY A 73 -16.19 -26.19 0.60
CA GLY A 73 -17.14 -25.35 1.35
C GLY A 73 -16.54 -23.99 1.72
N TYR A 74 -15.26 -23.95 2.09
CA TYR A 74 -14.53 -22.71 2.32
C TYR A 74 -14.37 -21.87 1.05
N ASP A 75 -13.93 -22.47 -0.06
CA ASP A 75 -13.73 -21.77 -1.34
C ASP A 75 -15.08 -21.18 -1.85
N ALA A 76 -16.20 -21.88 -1.61
CA ALA A 76 -17.54 -21.37 -1.89
C ALA A 76 -17.93 -20.17 -1.00
N TYR A 77 -17.66 -20.25 0.32
CA TYR A 77 -17.87 -19.13 1.24
C TYR A 77 -17.06 -17.89 0.84
N ARG A 78 -15.80 -18.05 0.44
CA ARG A 78 -14.95 -16.93 0.03
C ARG A 78 -15.46 -16.20 -1.22
N ARG A 79 -16.00 -16.93 -2.20
CA ARG A 79 -16.64 -16.30 -3.37
C ARG A 79 -17.85 -15.46 -2.97
N LEU A 80 -18.66 -15.94 -2.03
CA LEU A 80 -19.80 -15.20 -1.48
C LEU A 80 -19.35 -13.95 -0.70
N GLU A 81 -18.30 -14.07 0.12
CA GLU A 81 -17.74 -12.95 0.89
C GLU A 81 -17.17 -11.85 -0.02
N GLN A 82 -16.39 -12.23 -1.05
CA GLN A 82 -15.83 -11.31 -2.03
C GLN A 82 -16.93 -10.55 -2.79
N GLN A 83 -17.99 -11.26 -3.21
CA GLN A 83 -19.16 -10.64 -3.84
C GLN A 83 -19.87 -9.67 -2.89
N HIS A 84 -20.08 -10.06 -1.63
CA HIS A 84 -20.71 -9.20 -0.63
C HIS A 84 -19.88 -7.97 -0.26
N HIS A 85 -18.55 -8.09 -0.16
CA HIS A 85 -17.67 -6.94 0.05
C HIS A 85 -17.67 -6.01 -1.16
N ALA A 86 -17.59 -6.53 -2.38
CA ALA A 86 -17.71 -5.72 -3.59
C ALA A 86 -19.05 -4.95 -3.62
N GLU A 87 -20.16 -5.62 -3.30
CA GLU A 87 -21.50 -5.00 -3.20
C GLU A 87 -21.60 -3.97 -2.06
N ARG A 88 -20.98 -4.24 -0.89
CA ARG A 88 -20.98 -3.31 0.24
C ARG A 88 -20.09 -2.10 0.01
N ASP A 89 -18.94 -2.27 -0.60
CA ASP A 89 -18.07 -1.16 -0.98
C ASP A 89 -18.75 -0.32 -2.05
N GLU A 90 -19.47 -0.94 -2.99
CA GLU A 90 -20.33 -0.24 -3.95
C GLU A 90 -21.52 0.48 -3.28
N ALA A 91 -22.17 -0.13 -2.29
CA ALA A 91 -23.28 0.46 -1.54
C ALA A 91 -22.82 1.58 -0.59
N ALA A 92 -21.66 1.43 0.04
CA ALA A 92 -21.04 2.47 0.88
C ALA A 92 -20.56 3.64 0.03
N ARG A 93 -20.02 3.38 -1.18
CA ARG A 93 -19.78 4.41 -2.20
C ARG A 93 -21.08 5.12 -2.60
N ARG A 94 -22.15 4.36 -2.87
CA ARG A 94 -23.50 4.91 -3.17
C ARG A 94 -24.09 5.71 -2.01
N ALA A 95 -23.89 5.33 -0.75
CA ALA A 95 -24.38 6.07 0.42
C ALA A 95 -23.56 7.34 0.68
N ARG A 96 -22.22 7.28 0.49
CA ARG A 96 -21.31 8.44 0.63
C ARG A 96 -21.53 9.49 -0.46
N TRP A 97 -21.92 9.11 -1.68
CA TRP A 97 -22.24 10.05 -2.77
C TRP A 97 -23.73 10.32 -2.95
N GLY A 98 -24.61 9.42 -2.54
CA GLY A 98 -26.06 9.61 -2.58
C GLY A 98 -26.53 10.71 -1.63
N ALA A 99 -25.93 10.83 -0.43
CA ALA A 99 -26.22 11.92 0.49
C ALA A 99 -25.73 13.30 0.00
N ALA A 100 -24.72 13.33 -0.90
CA ALA A 100 -24.23 14.56 -1.52
C ALA A 100 -25.01 14.91 -2.82
N ALA A 101 -25.56 13.91 -3.51
CA ALA A 101 -26.39 14.08 -4.70
C ALA A 101 -27.88 14.31 -4.36
N GLU A 102 -28.41 13.84 -3.23
CA GLU A 102 -29.81 14.11 -2.83
C GLU A 102 -30.03 15.57 -2.36
N ALA A 103 -28.97 16.29 -1.99
CA ALA A 103 -29.03 17.74 -1.76
C ALA A 103 -29.03 18.55 -3.07
N ALA A 104 -28.73 17.90 -4.21
CA ALA A 104 -28.64 18.53 -5.50
C ALA A 104 -29.17 17.58 -6.58
N ILE A 105 -30.47 17.73 -6.87
CA ILE A 105 -31.17 17.39 -8.13
C ILE A 105 -32.24 16.29 -7.98
N ASP A 106 -33.48 16.69 -8.24
CA ASP A 106 -34.55 15.86 -8.78
C ASP A 106 -35.37 16.74 -9.76
N PRO A 107 -36.05 16.24 -10.81
CA PRO A 107 -35.80 15.06 -11.66
C PRO A 107 -35.69 15.41 -13.16
N ALA A 108 -34.88 14.66 -13.92
CA ALA A 108 -35.26 14.14 -15.24
C ALA A 108 -34.27 13.04 -15.68
N SER A 109 -34.77 11.80 -15.88
CA SER A 109 -33.99 10.65 -16.36
C SER A 109 -33.42 10.88 -17.78
N PRO A 110 -32.22 10.33 -18.08
CA PRO A 110 -32.16 9.03 -18.75
C PRO A 110 -31.03 8.12 -18.21
N SER A 111 -31.42 7.05 -17.54
CA SER A 111 -30.56 6.01 -16.93
C SER A 111 -29.97 5.00 -17.91
N SER A 112 -30.07 5.23 -19.22
CA SER A 112 -29.56 4.30 -20.25
C SER A 112 -28.19 4.71 -20.80
N GLU A 113 -27.87 6.01 -20.83
CA GLU A 113 -26.55 6.49 -21.32
C GLU A 113 -25.42 6.30 -20.28
N LEU A 114 -25.74 6.34 -18.99
CA LEU A 114 -24.78 6.16 -17.89
C LEU A 114 -24.21 4.73 -17.81
N VAL A 115 -24.97 3.72 -18.27
CA VAL A 115 -24.49 2.33 -18.33
C VAL A 115 -23.53 2.14 -19.51
N ALA A 116 -23.80 2.81 -20.64
CA ALA A 116 -22.91 2.82 -21.80
C ALA A 116 -21.61 3.62 -21.53
N LEU A 117 -21.69 4.73 -20.78
CA LEU A 117 -20.53 5.48 -20.31
C LEU A 117 -19.71 4.70 -19.27
N ARG A 118 -20.34 3.90 -18.41
CA ARG A 118 -19.64 3.03 -17.43
C ARG A 118 -18.89 1.86 -18.08
N GLN A 119 -19.46 1.24 -19.11
CA GLN A 119 -18.76 0.20 -19.87
C GLN A 119 -17.59 0.77 -20.69
N ARG A 120 -17.70 2.02 -21.16
CA ARG A 120 -16.56 2.76 -21.72
C ARG A 120 -15.52 3.10 -20.65
N ALA A 121 -15.92 3.56 -19.46
CA ALA A 121 -15.00 3.91 -18.36
C ALA A 121 -14.23 2.72 -17.76
N ALA A 122 -14.78 1.49 -17.84
CA ALA A 122 -14.07 0.28 -17.42
C ALA A 122 -12.99 -0.16 -18.42
N LEU A 123 -13.10 0.26 -19.68
CA LEU A 123 -12.07 0.09 -20.72
C LEU A 123 -11.08 1.27 -20.76
N ASP A 124 -11.31 2.30 -19.93
CA ASP A 124 -10.58 3.58 -19.87
C ASP A 124 -9.72 3.73 -18.60
N GLN A 125 -9.54 2.64 -17.83
CA GLN A 125 -8.80 2.64 -16.56
C GLN A 125 -7.28 2.75 -16.75
N THR A 126 -6.79 2.66 -17.98
CA THR A 126 -5.36 2.58 -18.30
C THR A 126 -4.63 3.93 -18.15
N ASP A 127 -5.33 5.05 -17.93
CA ASP A 127 -4.70 6.39 -18.01
C ASP A 127 -5.14 7.41 -16.94
N ARG A 128 -5.63 6.98 -15.77
CA ARG A 128 -6.04 7.89 -14.68
C ARG A 128 -4.99 8.01 -13.57
N GLY A 129 -3.80 8.51 -13.89
CA GLY A 129 -2.80 8.88 -12.87
C GLY A 129 -3.01 10.30 -12.32
N LEU A 130 -2.59 10.57 -11.08
CA LEU A 130 -2.65 11.93 -10.51
C LEU A 130 -1.83 12.93 -11.35
N SER A 131 -0.75 12.48 -12.00
CA SER A 131 0.04 13.26 -12.97
C SER A 131 -0.80 13.79 -14.13
N LEU A 132 -1.71 12.98 -14.66
CA LEU A 132 -2.62 13.36 -15.75
C LEU A 132 -3.71 14.33 -15.26
N ALA A 133 -4.19 14.16 -14.02
CA ALA A 133 -5.11 15.10 -13.40
C ALA A 133 -4.46 16.48 -13.16
N ILE A 134 -3.18 16.51 -12.78
CA ILE A 134 -2.38 17.75 -12.66
C ILE A 134 -2.21 18.42 -14.02
N THR A 135 -1.91 17.65 -15.07
CA THR A 135 -1.82 18.18 -16.44
C THR A 135 -3.15 18.79 -16.88
N SER A 136 -4.26 18.10 -16.60
CA SER A 136 -5.61 18.62 -16.89
C SER A 136 -5.93 19.89 -16.09
N LEU A 137 -5.44 19.99 -14.84
CA LEU A 137 -5.61 21.20 -14.02
C LEU A 137 -4.85 22.39 -14.62
N LEU A 138 -3.64 22.19 -15.13
CA LEU A 138 -2.86 23.25 -15.80
C LEU A 138 -3.64 23.87 -16.98
N ASP A 139 -4.32 23.04 -17.77
CA ASP A 139 -5.17 23.48 -18.88
C ASP A 139 -6.42 24.22 -18.40
N LEU A 140 -7.04 23.77 -17.30
CA LEU A 140 -8.30 24.34 -16.78
C LEU A 140 -8.10 25.71 -16.11
N VAL A 141 -6.97 25.94 -15.46
CA VAL A 141 -6.74 27.14 -14.61
C VAL A 141 -6.44 28.40 -15.43
N VAL A 142 -6.50 28.33 -16.78
CA VAL A 142 -6.24 29.48 -17.67
C VAL A 142 -7.25 30.60 -17.37
N GLY A 143 -6.80 31.63 -16.65
CA GLY A 143 -7.55 32.86 -16.40
C GLY A 143 -8.43 32.91 -15.15
N ARG A 144 -8.32 31.96 -14.20
CA ARG A 144 -9.11 31.98 -12.95
C ARG A 144 -8.22 31.83 -11.70
N ALA A 145 -7.84 32.97 -11.13
CA ALA A 145 -7.01 33.03 -9.92
C ALA A 145 -7.87 32.92 -8.64
N GLY A 146 -7.40 32.14 -7.67
CA GLY A 146 -8.02 32.03 -6.34
C GLY A 146 -9.23 31.09 -6.24
N GLU A 147 -9.56 30.36 -7.31
CA GLU A 147 -10.62 29.34 -7.27
C GLU A 147 -10.15 28.05 -6.60
N ASP A 148 -11.08 27.39 -5.89
CA ASP A 148 -10.86 26.05 -5.37
C ASP A 148 -11.11 25.03 -6.47
N HIS A 149 -10.11 24.19 -6.72
CA HIS A 149 -10.19 23.05 -7.60
C HIS A 149 -10.05 21.76 -6.78
N THR A 150 -10.59 20.67 -7.30
CA THR A 150 -10.41 19.35 -6.69
C THR A 150 -9.56 18.49 -7.62
N LEU A 151 -8.42 18.03 -7.10
CA LEU A 151 -7.65 16.95 -7.70
C LEU A 151 -8.09 15.63 -7.09
N ASP A 152 -8.67 14.75 -7.89
CA ASP A 152 -8.96 13.40 -7.44
C ASP A 152 -7.67 12.58 -7.42
N ALA A 153 -7.15 12.27 -6.23
CA ALA A 153 -6.15 11.22 -6.08
C ALA A 153 -6.86 9.87 -6.33
N PRO A 154 -6.54 9.20 -7.45
CA PRO A 154 -7.36 8.09 -7.95
C PRO A 154 -7.36 6.91 -6.98
N SER A 155 -8.45 6.15 -7.00
CA SER A 155 -8.52 4.84 -6.34
C SER A 155 -7.59 3.85 -7.01
N GLY A 156 -7.08 2.90 -6.23
CA GLY A 156 -6.21 1.82 -6.70
C GLY A 156 -6.77 0.44 -6.32
N ARG A 157 -5.88 -0.53 -6.18
CA ARG A 157 -6.20 -1.90 -5.76
C ARG A 157 -6.62 -1.97 -4.28
N TYR A 158 -6.01 -1.15 -3.44
CA TYR A 158 -6.25 -1.01 -2.00
C TYR A 158 -6.63 0.43 -1.61
N PHE A 159 -6.19 1.43 -2.37
CA PHE A 159 -6.43 2.83 -2.13
C PHE A 159 -7.89 3.19 -2.47
N PRO A 160 -8.63 3.82 -1.53
CA PRO A 160 -10.04 4.13 -1.73
C PRO A 160 -10.28 5.26 -2.74
N GLY A 161 -9.25 6.04 -3.06
CA GLY A 161 -9.36 7.30 -3.79
C GLY A 161 -9.78 8.42 -2.85
N VAL A 162 -9.13 9.58 -2.97
CA VAL A 162 -9.37 10.72 -2.09
C VAL A 162 -9.30 12.04 -2.87
N PRO A 163 -10.24 12.98 -2.64
CA PRO A 163 -10.10 14.31 -3.18
C PRO A 163 -9.00 15.08 -2.44
N VAL A 164 -8.21 15.85 -3.20
CA VAL A 164 -7.25 16.82 -2.70
C VAL A 164 -7.69 18.18 -3.21
N GLU A 165 -8.03 19.09 -2.29
CA GLU A 165 -8.38 20.45 -2.66
C GLU A 165 -7.11 21.20 -3.09
N VAL A 166 -7.17 21.97 -4.16
CA VAL A 166 -6.06 22.77 -4.67
C VAL A 166 -6.54 24.16 -4.99
N ARG A 167 -5.91 25.16 -4.37
CA ARG A 167 -6.19 26.57 -4.65
C ARG A 167 -5.02 27.16 -5.41
N VAL A 168 -5.29 27.68 -6.61
CA VAL A 168 -4.22 28.13 -7.52
C VAL A 168 -4.18 29.64 -7.60
N TYR A 169 -2.97 30.18 -7.45
CA TYR A 169 -2.68 31.60 -7.51
C TYR A 169 -1.65 31.90 -8.60
N PRO A 170 -1.68 33.10 -9.20
CA PRO A 170 -0.63 33.52 -10.12
C PRO A 170 0.70 33.64 -9.36
N ALA A 171 1.76 33.11 -9.96
CA ALA A 171 3.10 33.16 -9.43
C ALA A 171 4.12 33.60 -10.49
N VAL A 172 5.23 34.16 -10.02
CA VAL A 172 6.39 34.51 -10.86
C VAL A 172 7.59 33.66 -10.42
N ASP A 173 8.46 33.32 -11.37
CA ASP A 173 9.78 32.75 -11.10
C ASP A 173 10.84 33.86 -11.28
N ASP A 174 11.34 34.40 -10.17
CA ASP A 174 12.44 35.39 -10.14
C ASP A 174 13.76 34.77 -9.65
N GLY A 175 13.89 33.44 -9.79
CA GLY A 175 14.85 32.61 -9.06
C GLY A 175 14.22 31.96 -7.82
N ARG A 176 12.99 32.37 -7.46
CA ARG A 176 12.12 31.76 -6.46
C ARG A 176 10.68 31.77 -6.99
N ILE A 177 9.87 30.80 -6.61
CA ILE A 177 8.45 30.83 -6.96
C ILE A 177 7.70 31.68 -5.94
N LEU A 178 7.19 32.82 -6.38
CA LEU A 178 6.46 33.77 -5.55
C LEU A 178 5.02 33.87 -6.00
N ALA A 179 4.10 33.28 -5.22
CA ALA A 179 2.67 33.39 -5.45
C ALA A 179 2.08 34.62 -4.76
N THR A 180 1.16 35.29 -5.46
CA THR A 180 0.43 36.46 -4.95
C THR A 180 -0.91 36.03 -4.37
N ILE A 181 -1.08 36.23 -3.07
CA ILE A 181 -2.28 35.84 -2.32
C ILE A 181 -3.06 37.12 -1.97
N PRO A 182 -4.32 37.26 -2.41
CA PRO A 182 -5.18 38.36 -1.98
C PRO A 182 -5.35 38.36 -0.46
N ARG A 183 -5.29 39.53 0.20
CA ARG A 183 -5.46 39.65 1.66
C ARG A 183 -6.77 39.04 2.20
N ALA A 184 -7.84 39.04 1.38
CA ALA A 184 -9.11 38.41 1.73
C ALA A 184 -8.97 36.90 2.00
N ASP A 185 -8.02 36.24 1.35
CA ASP A 185 -7.75 34.81 1.46
C ASP A 185 -6.71 34.49 2.54
N GLY A 186 -6.41 35.46 3.43
CA GLY A 186 -5.26 35.54 4.35
C GLY A 186 -5.08 34.42 5.37
N GLY A 187 -4.93 33.18 4.91
CA GLY A 187 -4.39 32.02 5.61
C GLY A 187 -5.27 31.38 6.69
N LYS A 188 -6.28 32.06 7.24
CA LYS A 188 -7.13 31.50 8.32
C LYS A 188 -7.96 30.30 7.86
N GLU A 189 -8.48 30.32 6.64
CA GLU A 189 -9.24 29.19 6.08
C GLU A 189 -8.35 27.98 5.76
N TRP A 190 -7.06 28.21 5.48
CA TRP A 190 -6.09 27.15 5.17
C TRP A 190 -5.72 26.29 6.40
N GLN A 191 -6.05 26.79 7.60
CA GLN A 191 -5.80 26.13 8.88
C GLN A 191 -6.95 25.22 9.33
N LEU A 192 -8.11 25.22 8.63
CA LEU A 192 -9.27 24.41 8.99
C LEU A 192 -9.13 22.99 8.37
N PRO A 193 -8.91 21.91 9.18
CA PRO A 193 -8.18 20.74 8.71
C PRO A 193 -9.06 19.49 8.49
N VAL A 194 -10.19 19.59 7.79
CA VAL A 194 -11.01 18.38 7.54
C VAL A 194 -10.46 17.57 6.35
N GLN A 195 -9.98 18.23 5.30
CA GLN A 195 -9.47 17.59 4.08
C GLN A 195 -8.06 18.09 3.73
N ARG A 196 -7.32 17.30 2.94
CA ARG A 196 -5.99 17.68 2.47
C ARG A 196 -6.15 18.77 1.42
N ARG A 197 -5.47 19.90 1.62
CA ARG A 197 -5.47 21.05 0.72
C ARG A 197 -4.06 21.44 0.32
N LEU A 198 -3.87 21.80 -0.95
CA LEU A 198 -2.66 22.37 -1.49
C LEU A 198 -2.88 23.83 -1.88
N ILE A 199 -1.88 24.66 -1.63
CA ILE A 199 -1.81 26.02 -2.16
C ILE A 199 -0.75 26.02 -3.26
N ALA A 200 -1.17 26.33 -4.48
CA ALA A 200 -0.34 26.23 -5.66
C ALA A 200 -0.09 27.60 -6.31
N GLY A 201 1.14 27.84 -6.74
CA GLY A 201 1.53 28.94 -7.60
C GLY A 201 1.67 28.45 -9.04
N ARG A 202 0.95 29.06 -9.97
CA ARG A 202 1.12 28.83 -11.41
C ARG A 202 2.11 29.86 -11.96
N VAL A 203 3.19 29.37 -12.56
CA VAL A 203 4.15 30.18 -13.30
C VAL A 203 3.92 29.91 -14.78
N THR A 204 3.70 30.96 -15.56
CA THR A 204 3.61 30.91 -17.02
C THR A 204 4.89 31.49 -17.59
N THR A 205 5.65 30.68 -18.32
CA THR A 205 6.89 31.10 -19.00
C THR A 205 6.79 30.83 -20.50
N PRO A 206 7.63 31.46 -21.35
CA PRO A 206 7.70 31.13 -22.77
C PRO A 206 8.06 29.66 -23.05
N GLU A 207 8.72 28.99 -22.10
CA GLU A 207 9.17 27.59 -22.20
C GLU A 207 8.11 26.59 -21.73
N GLY A 208 7.03 27.07 -21.08
CA GLY A 208 5.93 26.27 -20.59
C GLY A 208 5.36 26.78 -19.26
N ASP A 209 4.27 26.13 -18.85
CA ASP A 209 3.58 26.40 -17.59
C ASP A 209 3.98 25.39 -16.51
N GLY A 210 4.24 25.88 -15.30
CA GLY A 210 4.60 25.06 -14.15
C GLY A 210 3.66 25.33 -12.97
N LEU A 211 3.23 24.26 -12.29
CA LEU A 211 2.48 24.36 -11.04
C LEU A 211 3.38 23.94 -9.88
N PHE A 212 3.51 24.79 -8.87
CA PHE A 212 4.33 24.54 -7.68
C PHE A 212 3.46 24.61 -6.46
N ALA A 213 3.49 23.61 -5.58
CA ALA A 213 2.50 23.48 -4.52
C ALA A 213 3.10 23.21 -3.13
N LEU A 214 2.40 23.70 -2.10
CA LEU A 214 2.65 23.38 -0.71
C LEU A 214 1.38 22.82 -0.07
N ASP A 215 1.53 21.89 0.89
CA ASP A 215 0.45 21.54 1.84
C ASP A 215 -0.03 22.82 2.53
N SER A 216 -1.33 22.99 2.73
CA SER A 216 -1.89 24.23 3.28
C SER A 216 -1.29 24.60 4.64
N ARG A 217 -0.97 23.62 5.50
CA ARG A 217 -0.31 23.85 6.80
C ARG A 217 1.11 24.41 6.63
N GLN A 218 1.79 23.95 5.59
CA GLN A 218 3.14 24.37 5.20
C GLN A 218 3.11 25.74 4.51
N ALA A 219 2.08 26.03 3.72
CA ALA A 219 1.85 27.32 3.09
C ALA A 219 1.53 28.40 4.13
N SER A 220 0.64 28.13 5.09
CA SER A 220 0.27 29.08 6.15
C SER A 220 1.47 29.54 6.99
N ARG A 221 2.49 28.68 7.16
CA ARG A 221 3.73 29.02 7.89
C ARG A 221 4.72 29.86 7.07
N ARG A 222 4.51 29.98 5.75
CA ARG A 222 5.41 30.66 4.80
C ARG A 222 4.78 31.90 4.15
N LEU A 223 3.62 32.35 4.64
CA LEU A 223 3.02 33.61 4.23
C LEU A 223 3.82 34.79 4.78
N VAL A 224 4.06 35.79 3.93
CA VAL A 224 4.74 37.04 4.27
C VAL A 224 3.90 38.20 3.78
N ASP A 225 3.54 39.12 4.68
CA ASP A 225 2.83 40.34 4.32
C ASP A 225 3.80 41.35 3.68
N VAL A 226 3.45 41.84 2.49
CA VAL A 226 4.27 42.80 1.71
C VAL A 226 3.37 43.89 1.16
N GLY A 227 3.41 45.08 1.79
CA GLY A 227 2.54 46.19 1.39
C GLY A 227 1.08 45.78 1.55
N ASP A 228 0.27 45.93 0.49
CA ASP A 228 -1.15 45.57 0.48
C ASP A 228 -1.45 44.11 0.09
N ASP A 229 -0.43 43.34 -0.29
CA ASP A 229 -0.55 41.94 -0.68
C ASP A 229 0.06 41.00 0.37
N THR A 230 -0.32 39.72 0.32
CA THR A 230 0.41 38.64 0.99
C THR A 230 1.14 37.81 -0.07
N ARG A 231 2.42 37.52 0.15
CA ARG A 231 3.25 36.70 -0.73
C ARG A 231 3.48 35.33 -0.11
N LEU A 232 3.42 34.29 -0.93
CA LEU A 232 3.79 32.93 -0.55
C LEU A 232 5.04 32.51 -1.32
N LEU A 233 6.09 32.17 -0.58
CA LEU A 233 7.31 31.59 -1.16
C LEU A 233 7.16 30.07 -1.29
N ILE A 234 7.22 29.58 -2.52
CA ILE A 234 7.19 28.15 -2.85
C ILE A 234 8.57 27.73 -3.36
N PRO A 235 9.26 26.77 -2.71
CA PRO A 235 10.48 26.20 -3.25
C PRO A 235 10.24 25.56 -4.63
N ARG A 236 11.11 25.85 -5.61
CA ARG A 236 11.03 25.31 -6.99
C ARG A 236 10.99 23.78 -7.02
N VAL A 237 11.62 23.14 -6.05
CA VAL A 237 11.63 21.67 -5.90
C VAL A 237 10.23 21.05 -5.76
N TYR A 238 9.25 21.81 -5.28
CA TYR A 238 7.85 21.37 -5.11
C TYR A 238 6.98 21.64 -6.35
N GLN A 239 7.60 21.63 -7.52
CA GLN A 239 6.87 21.48 -8.77
C GLN A 239 6.02 20.21 -8.72
N LEU A 240 4.75 20.32 -9.10
CA LEU A 240 3.84 19.19 -9.26
C LEU A 240 4.18 18.46 -10.56
N ASP A 241 5.08 17.50 -10.42
CA ASP A 241 5.59 16.58 -11.44
C ASP A 241 5.26 15.12 -11.09
N ALA A 242 5.73 14.15 -11.89
CA ALA A 242 5.38 12.75 -11.68
C ALA A 242 5.86 12.18 -10.33
N ILE A 243 7.00 12.61 -9.78
CA ILE A 243 7.51 12.12 -8.48
C ILE A 243 6.68 12.69 -7.33
N THR A 244 6.51 14.01 -7.31
CA THR A 244 5.72 14.68 -6.27
C THR A 244 4.26 14.25 -6.31
N ALA A 245 3.68 14.05 -7.50
CA ALA A 245 2.36 13.47 -7.68
C ALA A 245 2.28 12.04 -7.13
N ALA A 246 3.28 11.19 -7.41
CA ALA A 246 3.29 9.82 -6.91
C ALA A 246 3.31 9.75 -5.37
N VAL A 247 4.17 10.55 -4.73
CA VAL A 247 4.25 10.62 -3.26
C VAL A 247 2.99 11.22 -2.66
N LEU A 248 2.47 12.31 -3.24
CA LEU A 248 1.23 12.94 -2.80
C LEU A 248 0.04 11.98 -2.91
N TRP A 249 -0.07 11.25 -4.01
CA TRP A 249 -1.12 10.24 -4.24
C TRP A 249 -1.10 9.16 -3.14
N ALA A 250 0.07 8.61 -2.85
CA ALA A 250 0.22 7.60 -1.80
C ALA A 250 -0.05 8.15 -0.41
N VAL A 251 0.52 9.31 -0.05
CA VAL A 251 0.29 9.93 1.26
C VAL A 251 -1.17 10.27 1.45
N ALA A 252 -1.83 10.89 0.46
CA ALA A 252 -3.23 11.30 0.59
C ALA A 252 -4.15 10.13 0.89
N ASN A 253 -4.01 9.02 0.14
CA ASN A 253 -4.81 7.82 0.35
C ASN A 253 -4.50 7.14 1.69
N LEU A 254 -3.22 6.95 2.01
CA LEU A 254 -2.81 6.29 3.24
C LEU A 254 -3.22 7.09 4.49
N ASP A 255 -3.00 8.40 4.49
CA ASP A 255 -3.37 9.27 5.60
C ASP A 255 -4.87 9.19 5.88
N GLN A 256 -5.69 9.32 4.83
CA GLN A 256 -7.13 9.43 5.00
C GLN A 256 -7.71 8.16 5.63
N SER A 257 -7.34 6.99 5.13
CA SER A 257 -7.81 5.72 5.69
C SER A 257 -7.34 5.53 7.13
N LEU A 258 -6.06 5.79 7.41
CA LEU A 258 -5.50 5.59 8.75
C LEU A 258 -6.07 6.58 9.79
N LEU A 259 -6.34 7.83 9.39
CA LEU A 259 -6.99 8.81 10.27
C LEU A 259 -8.43 8.44 10.60
N LEU A 260 -9.20 7.99 9.59
CA LEU A 260 -10.59 7.58 9.79
C LEU A 260 -10.74 6.36 10.70
N ASP A 261 -9.69 5.53 10.78
CA ASP A 261 -9.68 4.30 11.57
C ASP A 261 -8.83 4.34 12.84
N ASP A 262 -8.15 5.44 13.18
CA ASP A 262 -7.09 5.44 14.23
C ASP A 262 -7.50 4.71 15.52
N ALA A 263 -8.68 4.99 16.08
CA ALA A 263 -9.18 4.33 17.28
C ALA A 263 -9.55 2.84 17.08
N ARG A 264 -10.14 2.50 15.93
CA ARG A 264 -10.49 1.11 15.59
C ARG A 264 -9.24 0.29 15.34
N LEU A 265 -8.28 0.86 14.62
CA LEU A 265 -7.00 0.25 14.32
C LEU A 265 -6.21 -0.05 15.59
N GLU A 266 -6.19 0.87 16.55
CA GLU A 266 -5.56 0.64 17.86
C GLU A 266 -6.22 -0.52 18.62
N THR A 267 -7.55 -0.63 18.57
CA THR A 267 -8.31 -1.74 19.17
C THR A 267 -7.98 -3.09 18.51
N SER A 268 -8.00 -3.14 17.17
CA SER A 268 -7.62 -4.34 16.42
C SER A 268 -6.15 -4.73 16.64
N ARG A 269 -5.25 -3.75 16.81
CA ARG A 269 -3.84 -3.99 17.14
C ARG A 269 -3.67 -4.62 18.52
N ALA A 270 -4.41 -4.14 19.53
CA ALA A 270 -4.42 -4.75 20.85
C ALA A 270 -4.94 -6.20 20.82
N ALA A 271 -6.01 -6.46 20.05
CA ALA A 271 -6.52 -7.82 19.85
C ALA A 271 -5.51 -8.71 19.10
N ALA A 272 -4.77 -8.17 18.13
CA ALA A 272 -3.76 -8.90 17.37
C ALA A 272 -2.59 -9.38 18.26
N ALA A 273 -2.33 -8.73 19.39
CA ALA A 273 -1.25 -9.08 20.31
C ALA A 273 -1.40 -10.51 20.88
N GLU A 274 -2.61 -11.06 20.96
CA GLU A 274 -2.84 -12.44 21.41
C GLU A 274 -2.18 -13.48 20.48
N TYR A 275 -2.15 -13.19 19.18
CA TYR A 275 -1.55 -14.06 18.16
C TYR A 275 -0.03 -13.97 18.13
N SER A 276 0.55 -12.94 18.76
CA SER A 276 1.98 -12.72 18.72
C SER A 276 2.75 -13.95 19.22
N ARG A 277 2.26 -14.65 20.25
CA ARG A 277 2.97 -15.80 20.86
C ARG A 277 3.03 -17.05 19.98
N LEU A 278 2.27 -17.09 18.89
CA LEU A 278 2.20 -18.25 18.00
C LEU A 278 3.31 -18.19 16.95
N THR A 279 3.93 -19.34 16.68
CA THR A 279 4.88 -19.52 15.57
C THR A 279 4.18 -19.56 14.22
N ARG A 280 2.90 -19.94 14.20
CA ARG A 280 2.02 -19.92 13.03
C ARG A 280 0.72 -19.23 13.39
N SER A 281 0.29 -18.28 12.56
CA SER A 281 -1.06 -17.74 12.66
C SER A 281 -1.51 -17.21 11.31
N ALA A 282 -2.76 -17.47 10.98
CA ALA A 282 -3.43 -16.85 9.86
C ALA A 282 -4.77 -16.33 10.36
N VAL A 283 -4.88 -15.00 10.36
CA VAL A 283 -6.01 -14.33 10.99
C VAL A 283 -6.94 -13.82 9.92
N SER A 284 -8.19 -14.24 10.01
CA SER A 284 -9.25 -13.82 9.10
C SER A 284 -9.61 -12.36 9.26
N GLY A 285 -10.45 -11.87 8.35
CA GLY A 285 -10.94 -10.50 8.38
C GLY A 285 -11.72 -10.14 9.65
N ASP A 286 -12.19 -11.12 10.45
CA ASP A 286 -13.03 -10.87 11.63
C ASP A 286 -12.37 -9.90 12.65
N ILE A 287 -11.04 -9.98 12.86
CA ILE A 287 -10.32 -9.08 13.79
C ILE A 287 -10.26 -7.62 13.30
N ALA A 288 -10.47 -7.42 12.00
CA ALA A 288 -10.32 -6.15 11.32
C ALA A 288 -11.52 -5.87 10.41
N GLN A 289 -12.68 -6.44 10.73
CA GLN A 289 -13.89 -6.37 9.90
C GLN A 289 -14.40 -4.93 9.75
N ASP A 290 -14.10 -4.11 10.75
CA ASP A 290 -14.52 -2.70 10.85
C ASP A 290 -13.43 -1.73 10.36
N LEU A 291 -12.32 -2.25 9.84
CA LEU A 291 -11.21 -1.47 9.29
C LEU A 291 -11.30 -1.37 7.77
N ASP A 292 -10.96 -0.20 7.25
CA ASP A 292 -10.71 0.01 5.84
C ASP A 292 -9.53 -0.85 5.35
N THR A 293 -9.49 -1.07 4.03
CA THR A 293 -8.48 -1.88 3.36
C THR A 293 -7.05 -1.43 3.67
N VAL A 294 -6.77 -0.12 3.67
CA VAL A 294 -5.43 0.38 4.02
C VAL A 294 -5.07 0.14 5.49
N SER A 295 -6.03 0.31 6.40
CA SER A 295 -5.81 0.06 7.83
C SER A 295 -5.55 -1.42 8.10
N ARG A 296 -6.20 -2.32 7.36
CA ARG A 296 -5.91 -3.77 7.36
C ARG A 296 -4.51 -4.08 6.86
N LEU A 297 -4.10 -3.45 5.75
CA LEU A 297 -2.74 -3.56 5.23
C LEU A 297 -1.70 -3.12 6.26
N TRP A 298 -1.93 -1.99 6.92
CA TRP A 298 -1.03 -1.50 7.98
C TRP A 298 -0.94 -2.50 9.14
N LEU A 299 -2.07 -3.01 9.63
CA LEU A 299 -2.13 -3.98 10.72
C LEU A 299 -1.37 -5.27 10.37
N GLY A 300 -1.64 -5.84 9.20
CA GLY A 300 -0.97 -7.06 8.73
C GLY A 300 0.53 -6.86 8.52
N SER A 301 0.92 -5.73 7.93
CA SER A 301 2.32 -5.35 7.72
C SER A 301 3.08 -5.20 9.04
N ALA A 302 2.49 -4.52 10.03
CA ALA A 302 3.08 -4.34 11.34
C ALA A 302 3.26 -5.68 12.08
N PHE A 303 2.22 -6.51 12.09
CA PHE A 303 2.28 -7.83 12.70
C PHE A 303 3.35 -8.74 12.04
N CYS A 304 3.42 -8.73 10.70
CA CYS A 304 4.43 -9.46 9.95
C CYS A 304 5.86 -9.00 10.26
N ALA A 305 6.10 -7.68 10.32
CA ALA A 305 7.41 -7.13 10.67
C ALA A 305 7.85 -7.53 12.09
N ASP A 306 6.92 -7.48 13.06
CA ASP A 306 7.18 -7.91 14.44
C ASP A 306 7.39 -9.43 14.53
N HIS A 307 6.66 -10.23 13.76
CA HIS A 307 6.87 -11.68 13.68
C HIS A 307 8.26 -12.01 13.13
N ILE A 308 8.65 -11.40 12.00
CA ILE A 308 10.00 -11.58 11.44
C ILE A 308 11.06 -11.19 12.46
N SER A 309 10.94 -10.03 13.11
CA SER A 309 11.95 -9.52 14.04
C SER A 309 12.18 -10.48 15.22
N ARG A 310 11.08 -11.01 15.79
CA ARG A 310 11.15 -11.96 16.92
C ARG A 310 11.77 -13.28 16.51
N HIS A 311 11.46 -13.78 15.32
CA HIS A 311 12.03 -15.02 14.82
C HIS A 311 13.39 -14.85 14.14
N SER A 312 13.84 -13.62 13.86
CA SER A 312 15.16 -13.35 13.28
C SER A 312 16.24 -13.13 14.34
N THR A 313 15.84 -12.94 15.61
CA THR A 313 16.80 -12.80 16.72
C THR A 313 17.64 -14.08 16.84
N GLY A 314 18.96 -13.93 16.79
CA GLY A 314 19.91 -15.05 16.87
C GLY A 314 20.15 -15.79 15.55
N LEU A 315 19.68 -15.28 14.41
CA LEU A 315 20.12 -15.78 13.10
C LEU A 315 21.60 -15.49 12.88
N VAL A 316 22.35 -16.55 12.53
CA VAL A 316 23.79 -16.48 12.24
C VAL A 316 24.07 -16.42 10.73
N ASP A 317 23.24 -17.09 9.92
CA ASP A 317 23.32 -17.01 8.46
C ASP A 317 22.69 -15.72 7.94
N VAL A 318 23.28 -15.13 6.89
CA VAL A 318 22.71 -13.99 6.17
C VAL A 318 21.44 -14.42 5.45
N PRO A 319 20.27 -13.82 5.77
CA PRO A 319 19.00 -14.23 5.19
C PRO A 319 18.79 -13.70 3.77
N THR A 320 17.94 -14.40 3.03
CA THR A 320 17.33 -13.91 1.80
C THR A 320 15.86 -13.58 2.06
N PHE A 321 15.43 -12.40 1.65
CA PHE A 321 14.04 -11.96 1.81
C PHE A 321 13.28 -12.13 0.50
N TRP A 322 12.06 -12.63 0.56
CA TRP A 322 11.11 -12.62 -0.55
C TRP A 322 9.99 -11.63 -0.25
N THR A 323 9.72 -10.73 -1.19
CA THR A 323 8.74 -9.65 -1.06
C THR A 323 7.60 -9.88 -2.04
N ARG A 324 6.36 -9.54 -1.67
CA ARG A 324 5.18 -9.81 -2.52
C ARG A 324 4.74 -8.59 -3.32
N GLU A 325 5.16 -7.42 -2.94
CA GLU A 325 4.82 -6.14 -3.56
C GLU A 325 5.19 -6.18 -5.05
N GLN A 326 4.21 -6.00 -5.94
CA GLN A 326 4.40 -5.99 -7.40
C GLN A 326 4.05 -4.64 -8.02
N HIS A 327 3.25 -3.84 -7.31
CA HIS A 327 2.76 -2.54 -7.78
C HIS A 327 3.22 -1.43 -6.82
N GLY A 328 3.35 -0.20 -7.33
CA GLY A 328 3.77 0.94 -6.53
C GLY A 328 2.87 1.24 -5.34
N GLU A 329 1.58 0.96 -5.46
CA GLU A 329 0.64 1.09 -4.36
C GLU A 329 1.04 0.21 -3.16
N GLU A 330 1.35 -1.07 -3.43
CA GLU A 330 1.81 -2.03 -2.43
C GLU A 330 3.19 -1.62 -1.89
N ALA A 331 4.09 -1.20 -2.80
CA ALA A 331 5.46 -0.82 -2.49
C ALA A 331 5.54 0.47 -1.65
N SER A 332 4.58 1.38 -1.80
CA SER A 332 4.51 2.65 -1.07
C SER A 332 4.47 2.46 0.44
N THR A 333 4.00 1.31 0.91
CA THR A 333 4.01 0.96 2.34
C THR A 333 5.44 0.84 2.90
N TRP A 334 6.44 0.48 2.09
CA TRP A 334 7.85 0.51 2.52
C TRP A 334 8.37 1.93 2.70
N LEU A 335 7.91 2.85 1.85
CA LEU A 335 8.33 4.25 1.87
C LEU A 335 7.68 5.01 3.01
N LEU A 336 6.40 4.73 3.29
CA LEU A 336 5.55 5.60 4.09
C LEU A 336 5.15 5.03 5.45
N PHE A 337 5.09 3.71 5.64
CA PHE A 337 4.77 3.16 6.97
C PHE A 337 5.97 3.28 7.90
N GLY A 338 5.83 4.04 8.98
CA GLY A 338 6.94 4.32 9.89
C GLY A 338 7.56 3.06 10.51
N HIS A 339 6.77 2.00 10.73
CA HIS A 339 7.32 0.73 11.24
C HIS A 339 8.16 -0.03 10.21
N LYS A 340 7.86 0.09 8.91
CA LYS A 340 8.62 -0.59 7.84
C LYS A 340 10.02 -0.01 7.70
N LEU A 341 10.15 1.31 7.81
CA LEU A 341 11.45 1.97 7.82
C LEU A 341 12.30 1.52 9.01
N ARG A 342 11.73 1.51 10.23
CA ARG A 342 12.43 1.01 11.43
C ARG A 342 12.84 -0.45 11.28
N TYR A 343 11.96 -1.28 10.72
CA TYR A 343 12.24 -2.69 10.44
C TYR A 343 13.39 -2.87 9.43
N LEU A 344 13.42 -2.09 8.34
CA LEU A 344 14.52 -2.14 7.37
C LEU A 344 15.86 -1.72 8.00
N ALA A 345 15.86 -0.64 8.78
CA ALA A 345 17.05 -0.17 9.47
C ALA A 345 17.60 -1.22 10.47
N ALA A 346 16.72 -1.78 11.31
CA ALA A 346 17.10 -2.83 12.26
C ALA A 346 17.60 -4.10 11.56
N THR A 347 16.97 -4.48 10.44
CA THR A 347 17.41 -5.63 9.63
C THR A 347 18.80 -5.40 9.05
N ALA A 348 19.07 -4.22 8.50
CA ALA A 348 20.37 -3.88 7.95
C ALA A 348 21.47 -3.86 9.03
N GLU A 349 21.18 -3.24 10.18
CA GLU A 349 22.10 -3.18 11.33
C GLU A 349 22.47 -4.58 11.82
N GLN A 350 21.49 -5.49 11.93
CA GLN A 350 21.70 -6.86 12.40
C GLN A 350 22.77 -7.62 11.59
N PHE A 351 22.88 -7.39 10.28
CA PHE A 351 23.82 -8.12 9.41
C PHE A 351 24.96 -7.25 8.86
N THR A 352 25.16 -6.03 9.39
CA THR A 352 26.20 -5.10 8.92
C THR A 352 27.63 -5.68 9.08
N ALA A 353 27.87 -6.54 10.05
CA ALA A 353 29.18 -7.17 10.28
C ALA A 353 29.50 -8.34 9.31
N THR A 354 28.56 -8.73 8.45
CA THR A 354 28.74 -9.86 7.52
C THR A 354 29.31 -9.40 6.19
N THR A 355 30.16 -10.23 5.57
CA THR A 355 30.78 -9.92 4.27
C THR A 355 29.85 -10.15 3.08
N GLN A 356 28.73 -10.85 3.27
CA GLN A 356 27.74 -11.09 2.23
C GLN A 356 26.57 -10.12 2.40
N PRO A 357 26.18 -9.38 1.35
CA PRO A 357 25.04 -8.48 1.46
C PRO A 357 23.75 -9.28 1.63
N ILE A 358 22.84 -8.73 2.43
CA ILE A 358 21.46 -9.22 2.49
C ILE A 358 20.85 -9.11 1.09
N THR A 359 20.14 -10.14 0.63
CA THR A 359 19.38 -10.08 -0.63
C THR A 359 17.89 -9.97 -0.35
N ARG A 360 17.18 -9.09 -1.07
CA ARG A 360 15.73 -9.06 -1.11
C ARG A 360 15.22 -9.24 -2.55
N ILE A 361 14.31 -10.17 -2.73
CA ILE A 361 13.79 -10.58 -4.02
C ILE A 361 12.39 -10.01 -4.23
N PHE A 362 12.12 -9.54 -5.44
CA PHE A 362 10.80 -9.14 -5.93
C PHE A 362 10.44 -9.96 -7.17
N CYS A 363 9.19 -10.42 -7.24
CA CYS A 363 8.59 -10.87 -8.49
C CYS A 363 7.69 -9.76 -9.01
N ILE A 364 8.11 -9.11 -10.11
CA ILE A 364 7.39 -8.00 -10.76
C ILE A 364 7.11 -8.43 -12.20
N PRO A 365 6.01 -9.15 -12.46
CA PRO A 365 5.69 -9.62 -13.80
C PRO A 365 5.50 -8.46 -14.79
N ALA A 366 5.81 -8.68 -16.06
CA ALA A 366 5.67 -7.65 -17.10
C ALA A 366 4.24 -7.08 -17.16
N THR A 367 3.22 -7.90 -16.91
CA THR A 367 1.82 -7.48 -16.84
C THR A 367 1.54 -6.50 -15.70
N ALA A 368 2.23 -6.63 -14.55
CA ALA A 368 2.12 -5.68 -13.45
C ALA A 368 2.71 -4.32 -13.85
N VAL A 369 3.82 -4.31 -14.62
CA VAL A 369 4.43 -3.07 -15.13
C VAL A 369 3.51 -2.39 -16.15
N THR A 370 3.04 -3.11 -17.16
CA THR A 370 2.22 -2.53 -18.25
C THR A 370 0.85 -2.03 -17.78
N THR A 371 0.33 -2.56 -16.67
CA THR A 371 -0.95 -2.12 -16.09
C THR A 371 -0.78 -1.09 -14.98
N SER A 372 0.46 -0.76 -14.60
CA SER A 372 0.75 0.24 -13.58
C SER A 372 0.77 1.65 -14.17
N THR A 373 0.23 2.62 -13.44
CA THR A 373 0.43 4.04 -13.78
C THR A 373 1.89 4.46 -13.60
N GLU A 374 2.30 5.57 -14.20
CA GLU A 374 3.65 6.14 -13.98
C GLU A 374 3.93 6.35 -12.48
N SER A 375 2.94 6.84 -11.72
CA SER A 375 3.06 7.01 -10.27
C SER A 375 3.32 5.70 -9.53
N GLU A 376 2.68 4.60 -9.92
CA GLU A 376 2.98 3.28 -9.36
C GLU A 376 4.40 2.82 -9.70
N ARG A 377 4.84 3.01 -10.95
CA ARG A 377 6.19 2.62 -11.37
C ARG A 377 7.27 3.41 -10.62
N ILE A 378 7.06 4.71 -10.42
CA ILE A 378 7.93 5.57 -9.61
C ILE A 378 8.00 5.10 -8.15
N LEU A 379 6.85 4.83 -7.50
CA LEU A 379 6.84 4.38 -6.10
C LEU A 379 7.53 3.02 -5.93
N LEU A 380 7.39 2.13 -6.92
CA LEU A 380 8.07 0.83 -6.91
C LEU A 380 9.60 1.00 -7.02
N LEU A 381 10.07 1.86 -7.91
CA LEU A 381 11.49 2.19 -8.03
C LEU A 381 12.03 2.80 -6.73
N LEU A 382 11.32 3.78 -6.15
CA LEU A 382 11.74 4.41 -4.90
C LEU A 382 11.77 3.42 -3.73
N ALA A 383 10.83 2.48 -3.65
CA ALA A 383 10.82 1.46 -2.60
C ALA A 383 12.03 0.50 -2.72
N ILE A 384 12.41 0.13 -3.95
CA ILE A 384 13.62 -0.68 -4.19
C ILE A 384 14.88 0.14 -3.90
N ALA A 385 14.92 1.41 -4.30
CA ALA A 385 16.02 2.32 -3.98
C ALA A 385 16.19 2.54 -2.47
N LEU A 386 15.09 2.58 -1.69
CA LEU A 386 15.14 2.62 -0.24
C LEU A 386 15.89 1.40 0.31
N MET A 387 15.63 0.20 -0.20
CA MET A 387 16.29 -1.03 0.25
C MET A 387 17.79 -1.03 -0.09
N GLU A 388 18.13 -0.66 -1.33
CA GLU A 388 19.52 -0.49 -1.75
C GLU A 388 20.27 0.55 -0.90
N SER A 389 19.59 1.62 -0.46
CA SER A 389 20.18 2.62 0.46
C SER A 389 20.54 2.08 1.84
N PHE A 390 20.02 0.91 2.22
CA PHE A 390 20.37 0.18 3.44
C PHE A 390 21.40 -0.93 3.19
N ASN A 391 22.03 -0.95 2.02
CA ASN A 391 22.94 -2.02 1.58
C ASN A 391 22.24 -3.40 1.52
N ILE A 392 20.94 -3.40 1.23
CA ILE A 392 20.16 -4.62 0.95
C ILE A 392 20.11 -4.74 -0.57
N THR A 393 20.84 -5.70 -1.13
CA THR A 393 20.87 -5.94 -2.58
C THR A 393 19.52 -6.45 -3.04
N VAL A 394 18.97 -5.83 -4.07
CA VAL A 394 17.68 -6.23 -4.64
C VAL A 394 17.88 -7.08 -5.90
N ALA A 395 17.10 -8.15 -6.00
CA ALA A 395 16.97 -8.96 -7.20
C ALA A 395 15.50 -8.98 -7.65
N VAL A 396 15.29 -8.87 -8.96
CA VAL A 396 13.97 -8.86 -9.61
C VAL A 396 13.88 -9.99 -10.63
N THR A 397 12.71 -10.64 -10.67
CA THR A 397 12.27 -11.56 -11.73
C THR A 397 10.90 -11.10 -12.26
N ASP A 398 10.64 -11.32 -13.55
CA ASP A 398 9.35 -11.12 -14.21
C ASP A 398 8.55 -12.43 -14.38
N GLU A 399 9.10 -13.56 -13.93
CA GLU A 399 8.47 -14.86 -14.07
C GLU A 399 7.25 -14.97 -13.14
N PRO A 400 6.02 -15.05 -13.68
CA PRO A 400 4.79 -14.90 -12.89
C PRO A 400 4.55 -16.08 -11.94
N GLU A 401 5.14 -17.24 -12.20
CA GLU A 401 5.08 -18.42 -11.34
C GLU A 401 5.62 -18.14 -9.93
N TYR A 402 6.66 -17.30 -9.82
CA TYR A 402 7.21 -16.91 -8.53
C TYR A 402 6.36 -15.85 -7.80
N GLY A 403 5.34 -15.27 -8.45
CA GLY A 403 4.41 -14.33 -7.82
C GLY A 403 3.48 -15.00 -6.78
N ALA A 404 3.33 -16.33 -6.87
CA ALA A 404 2.57 -17.12 -5.91
C ALA A 404 3.31 -17.36 -4.60
N LEU A 405 4.64 -17.20 -4.58
CA LEU A 405 5.43 -17.43 -3.37
C LEU A 405 5.03 -16.45 -2.24
N PRO A 406 5.03 -16.95 -0.99
CA PRO A 406 4.70 -16.10 0.14
C PRO A 406 5.83 -15.10 0.41
N GLY A 407 5.49 -14.01 1.10
CA GLY A 407 6.51 -13.15 1.69
C GLY A 407 7.23 -13.95 2.77
N LEU A 408 8.56 -14.05 2.69
CA LEU A 408 9.33 -14.90 3.60
C LEU A 408 10.75 -14.40 3.85
N VAL A 409 11.35 -14.89 4.92
CA VAL A 409 12.78 -14.77 5.24
C VAL A 409 13.38 -16.17 5.23
N LEU A 410 14.36 -16.38 4.36
CA LEU A 410 14.95 -17.68 4.11
C LEU A 410 16.38 -17.74 4.62
N THR A 411 16.67 -18.74 5.44
CA THR A 411 18.04 -19.14 5.79
C THR A 411 18.28 -20.58 5.33
N LYS A 412 19.48 -21.13 5.60
CA LYS A 412 19.79 -22.52 5.24
C LYS A 412 18.90 -23.54 5.96
N GLN A 413 18.43 -23.21 7.16
CA GLN A 413 17.82 -24.17 8.07
C GLN A 413 16.32 -23.93 8.29
N ARG A 414 15.81 -22.74 7.96
CA ARG A 414 14.41 -22.39 8.18
C ARG A 414 13.93 -21.28 7.25
N ALA A 415 12.61 -21.21 7.10
CA ALA A 415 11.90 -20.10 6.49
C ALA A 415 10.93 -19.50 7.50
N ILE A 416 10.92 -18.16 7.60
CA ILE A 416 9.95 -17.38 8.38
C ILE A 416 9.00 -16.76 7.37
N VAL A 417 7.80 -17.31 7.24
CA VAL A 417 6.74 -16.80 6.37
C VAL A 417 6.05 -15.64 7.06
N ALA A 418 5.84 -14.55 6.32
CA ALA A 418 5.19 -13.35 6.78
C ALA A 418 4.53 -12.62 5.60
N THR A 419 3.28 -13.01 5.33
CA THR A 419 2.48 -12.54 4.19
C THR A 419 1.29 -11.73 4.66
N TRP A 420 1.19 -10.49 4.19
CA TRP A 420 0.08 -9.57 4.51
C TRP A 420 -0.54 -8.96 3.24
N ILE A 421 0.23 -8.83 2.16
CA ILE A 421 -0.28 -8.55 0.82
C ILE A 421 -0.79 -9.84 0.20
N ARG A 422 -2.01 -9.78 -0.35
CA ARG A 422 -2.70 -10.91 -0.98
C ARG A 422 -2.69 -12.16 -0.07
N ALA A 423 -2.85 -11.94 1.23
CA ALA A 423 -3.00 -12.98 2.23
C ALA A 423 -4.46 -13.44 2.32
N ASP A 424 -4.69 -14.66 2.81
CA ASP A 424 -6.03 -15.19 3.11
C ASP A 424 -6.58 -14.58 4.41
N GLY A 425 -6.77 -13.26 4.46
CA GLY A 425 -7.17 -12.51 5.66
C GLY A 425 -6.33 -11.24 5.86
N VAL A 426 -6.00 -10.94 7.11
CA VAL A 426 -5.16 -9.76 7.44
C VAL A 426 -3.68 -10.09 7.33
N TRP A 427 -3.28 -11.29 7.78
CA TRP A 427 -1.93 -11.82 7.62
C TRP A 427 -1.92 -13.35 7.66
N HIS A 428 -0.83 -13.93 7.18
CA HIS A 428 -0.40 -15.29 7.40
C HIS A 428 1.08 -15.28 7.76
N VAL A 429 1.40 -15.75 8.96
CA VAL A 429 2.77 -15.99 9.43
C VAL A 429 2.99 -17.46 9.78
N ASP A 430 4.20 -17.95 9.54
CA ASP A 430 4.63 -19.31 9.88
C ASP A 430 6.15 -19.37 10.08
N VAL A 431 6.63 -20.37 10.81
CA VAL A 431 8.05 -20.74 10.85
C VAL A 431 8.15 -22.22 10.50
N THR A 432 8.86 -22.52 9.42
CA THR A 432 9.01 -23.89 8.90
C THR A 432 10.47 -24.24 8.69
N ASP A 433 10.82 -25.47 9.05
CA ASP A 433 12.09 -26.15 8.78
C ASP A 433 11.88 -27.38 7.87
N GLN A 434 10.68 -27.52 7.28
CA GLN A 434 10.33 -28.66 6.47
C GLN A 434 11.14 -28.67 5.17
N ARG A 435 11.93 -29.73 4.98
CA ARG A 435 12.85 -29.88 3.83
C ARG A 435 12.20 -29.64 2.46
N PRO A 436 10.99 -30.14 2.15
CA PRO A 436 10.38 -29.90 0.84
C PRO A 436 10.14 -28.41 0.58
N SER A 437 9.57 -27.70 1.55
CA SER A 437 9.34 -26.25 1.45
C SER A 437 10.64 -25.46 1.37
N LEU A 438 11.65 -25.83 2.17
CA LEU A 438 12.95 -25.16 2.10
C LEU A 438 13.64 -25.35 0.75
N ALA A 439 13.57 -26.56 0.18
CA ALA A 439 14.13 -26.84 -1.13
C ALA A 439 13.47 -25.98 -2.21
N GLU A 440 12.13 -25.92 -2.24
CA GLU A 440 11.38 -25.07 -3.18
C GLU A 440 11.79 -23.59 -3.06
N TYR A 441 11.89 -23.07 -1.83
CA TYR A 441 12.27 -21.67 -1.61
C TYR A 441 13.74 -21.40 -1.96
N HIS A 442 14.66 -22.33 -1.67
CA HIS A 442 16.08 -22.20 -2.04
C HIS A 442 16.27 -22.26 -3.55
N ASP A 443 15.55 -23.14 -4.24
CA ASP A 443 15.61 -23.27 -5.70
C ASP A 443 15.12 -21.98 -6.35
N ALA A 444 13.96 -21.46 -5.94
CA ALA A 444 13.44 -20.18 -6.44
C ALA A 444 14.38 -19.01 -6.14
N ALA A 445 14.86 -18.89 -4.91
CA ALA A 445 15.78 -17.82 -4.53
C ALA A 445 17.13 -17.92 -5.26
N GLY A 446 17.65 -19.12 -5.46
CA GLY A 446 18.88 -19.37 -6.19
C GLY A 446 18.75 -19.01 -7.67
N HIS A 447 17.65 -19.43 -8.30
CA HIS A 447 17.34 -19.13 -9.69
C HIS A 447 17.23 -17.62 -9.93
N VAL A 448 16.44 -16.90 -9.12
CA VAL A 448 16.26 -15.45 -9.30
C VAL A 448 17.54 -14.67 -9.03
N LYS A 449 18.36 -15.10 -8.07
CA LYS A 449 19.67 -14.46 -7.85
C LYS A 449 20.62 -14.63 -9.04
N ALA A 450 20.58 -15.79 -9.70
CA ALA A 450 21.42 -16.07 -10.86
C ALA A 450 20.93 -15.37 -12.14
N HIS A 451 19.62 -15.18 -12.28
CA HIS A 451 18.98 -14.67 -13.50
C HIS A 451 18.21 -13.36 -13.27
N SER A 452 18.65 -12.54 -12.32
CA SER A 452 17.92 -11.30 -12.02
C SER A 452 17.93 -10.35 -13.21
N LEU A 453 16.77 -9.78 -13.55
CA LEU A 453 16.60 -8.81 -14.63
C LEU A 453 17.45 -7.54 -14.44
N ILE A 454 17.75 -7.21 -13.19
CA ILE A 454 18.51 -6.00 -12.82
C ILE A 454 19.91 -6.36 -12.31
N ALA A 455 20.43 -7.55 -12.60
CA ALA A 455 21.72 -8.00 -12.09
C ALA A 455 22.85 -7.03 -12.51
N ALA A 456 23.54 -6.46 -11.53
CA ALA A 456 24.74 -5.65 -11.72
C ALA A 456 25.51 -5.50 -10.40
N ASP A 457 26.79 -5.14 -10.50
CA ASP A 457 27.68 -5.02 -9.33
C ASP A 457 27.35 -3.81 -8.45
N THR A 458 26.88 -2.70 -9.04
CA THR A 458 26.61 -1.46 -8.30
C THR A 458 25.11 -1.17 -8.18
N PRO A 459 24.65 -0.58 -7.05
CA PRO A 459 23.26 -0.16 -6.90
C PRO A 459 22.78 0.78 -8.01
N GLY A 460 23.64 1.68 -8.49
CA GLY A 460 23.33 2.61 -9.57
C GLY A 460 22.98 1.90 -10.88
N THR A 461 23.78 0.91 -11.27
CA THR A 461 23.51 0.11 -12.47
C THR A 461 22.26 -0.74 -12.31
N ARG A 462 22.02 -1.32 -11.13
CA ARG A 462 20.79 -2.08 -10.85
C ARG A 462 19.54 -1.21 -10.93
N LEU A 463 19.56 -0.02 -10.34
CA LEU A 463 18.43 0.91 -10.36
C LEU A 463 18.18 1.52 -11.74
N HIS A 464 19.23 1.75 -12.55
CA HIS A 464 19.07 2.14 -13.94
C HIS A 464 18.44 1.01 -14.78
N ALA A 465 18.87 -0.25 -14.61
CA ALA A 465 18.25 -1.39 -15.26
C ALA A 465 16.77 -1.55 -14.85
N LEU A 466 16.47 -1.33 -13.56
CA LEU A 466 15.10 -1.30 -13.04
C LEU A 466 14.27 -0.20 -13.69
N ALA A 467 14.81 1.03 -13.80
CA ALA A 467 14.12 2.13 -14.48
C ALA A 467 13.79 1.80 -15.95
N GLY A 468 14.73 1.17 -16.65
CA GLY A 468 14.50 0.66 -18.01
C GLY A 468 13.38 -0.39 -18.08
N TYR A 469 13.36 -1.34 -17.14
CA TYR A 469 12.28 -2.33 -17.05
C TYR A 469 10.91 -1.71 -16.72
N LEU A 470 10.90 -0.68 -15.87
CA LEU A 470 9.70 0.05 -15.45
C LEU A 470 9.28 1.16 -16.43
N ASP A 471 9.97 1.31 -17.57
CA ASP A 471 9.71 2.38 -18.54
C ASP A 471 9.68 3.78 -17.90
N LEU A 472 10.77 4.12 -17.21
CA LEU A 472 11.00 5.40 -16.55
C LEU A 472 12.28 6.06 -17.07
N ASP A 473 12.23 7.37 -17.30
CA ASP A 473 13.44 8.15 -17.63
C ASP A 473 14.37 8.24 -16.42
N TRP A 474 15.45 7.46 -16.46
CA TRP A 474 16.45 7.41 -15.38
C TRP A 474 17.15 8.75 -15.15
N HIS A 475 17.50 9.47 -16.20
CA HIS A 475 18.28 10.72 -16.05
C HIS A 475 17.43 11.80 -15.42
N TRP A 476 16.19 11.95 -15.89
CA TRP A 476 15.21 12.86 -15.30
C TRP A 476 14.93 12.49 -13.84
N LEU A 477 14.64 11.21 -13.57
CA LEU A 477 14.29 10.73 -12.24
C LEU A 477 15.44 10.96 -11.25
N ARG A 478 16.68 10.67 -11.66
CA ARG A 478 17.87 10.90 -10.82
C ARG A 478 18.05 12.37 -10.47
N ASN A 479 17.99 13.26 -11.46
CA ASN A 479 18.17 14.69 -11.23
C ASN A 479 17.07 15.24 -10.31
N ARG A 480 15.81 14.87 -10.53
CA ARG A 480 14.70 15.28 -9.66
C ARG A 480 14.79 14.70 -8.25
N CYS A 481 15.23 13.45 -8.11
CA CYS A 481 15.52 12.84 -6.82
C CYS A 481 16.65 13.55 -6.07
N ALA A 482 17.67 14.09 -6.77
CA ALA A 482 18.72 14.89 -6.12
C ALA A 482 18.16 16.17 -5.51
N GLU A 483 17.35 16.93 -6.27
CA GLU A 483 16.70 18.16 -5.80
C GLU A 483 15.75 17.88 -4.63
N LEU A 484 14.87 16.87 -4.77
CA LEU A 484 13.94 16.45 -3.72
C LEU A 484 14.65 15.85 -2.51
N GLY A 485 15.80 15.20 -2.71
CA GLY A 485 16.59 14.62 -1.62
C GLY A 485 17.20 15.67 -0.68
N GLU A 486 17.55 16.85 -1.19
CA GLU A 486 18.06 17.95 -0.38
C GLU A 486 16.96 18.63 0.45
N TYR A 487 15.74 18.72 -0.10
CA TYR A 487 14.62 19.44 0.51
C TYR A 487 13.64 18.56 1.32
N GLY A 488 13.47 17.29 0.92
CA GLY A 488 12.44 16.38 1.40
C GLY A 488 11.03 16.68 0.88
N PHE A 489 10.07 15.80 1.15
CA PHE A 489 8.67 15.92 0.71
C PHE A 489 7.74 16.66 1.70
N ALA A 490 8.23 17.05 2.88
CA ALA A 490 7.38 17.58 3.95
C ALA A 490 6.64 18.87 3.53
N GLY A 491 7.18 19.68 2.62
CA GLY A 491 6.48 20.88 2.16
C GLY A 491 5.21 20.60 1.35
N ILE A 492 5.13 19.45 0.67
CA ILE A 492 4.04 19.12 -0.26
C ILE A 492 3.12 18.02 0.27
N ALA A 493 3.65 17.06 1.02
CA ALA A 493 2.94 15.85 1.42
C ALA A 493 3.18 15.48 2.90
N GLU A 494 3.29 16.47 3.80
CA GLU A 494 3.42 16.21 5.24
C GLU A 494 2.31 15.26 5.72
N PRO A 495 2.63 14.08 6.29
CA PRO A 495 1.60 13.17 6.77
C PRO A 495 0.81 13.78 7.93
N ARG A 496 -0.44 13.34 8.06
CA ARG A 496 -1.34 13.71 9.15
C ARG A 496 -1.50 12.57 10.15
N SER A 497 -1.44 11.33 9.66
CA SER A 497 -1.42 10.15 10.52
C SER A 497 -0.04 9.97 11.16
N ARG A 498 -0.03 9.73 12.48
CA ARG A 498 1.18 9.40 13.26
C ARG A 498 1.86 8.09 12.84
N LEU A 499 1.16 7.27 12.04
CA LEU A 499 1.63 5.96 11.60
C LEU A 499 2.46 6.04 10.31
N LEU A 500 2.46 7.21 9.66
CA LEU A 500 3.19 7.48 8.44
C LEU A 500 4.43 8.35 8.71
N SER A 501 5.45 8.19 7.87
CA SER A 501 6.63 9.06 7.80
C SER A 501 7.05 9.25 6.35
N LEU A 502 7.65 10.40 6.03
CA LEU A 502 8.28 10.66 4.72
C LEU A 502 9.75 10.25 4.69
N ASP A 503 10.35 9.90 5.83
CA ASP A 503 11.79 9.62 5.94
C ASP A 503 12.27 8.54 4.95
N GLY A 504 11.41 7.55 4.65
CA GLY A 504 11.70 6.50 3.67
C GLY A 504 11.76 7.05 2.24
N ALA A 505 10.78 7.86 1.84
CA ALA A 505 10.77 8.52 0.54
C ALA A 505 11.92 9.53 0.39
N ASP A 506 12.18 10.32 1.43
CA ASP A 506 13.29 11.29 1.47
C ASP A 506 14.65 10.58 1.38
N ARG A 507 14.82 9.44 2.08
CA ARG A 507 16.04 8.62 1.98
C ARG A 507 16.20 8.00 0.60
N ALA A 508 15.13 7.49 0.00
CA ALA A 508 15.16 6.92 -1.35
C ALA A 508 15.60 7.97 -2.37
N CYS A 509 15.01 9.18 -2.34
CA CYS A 509 15.38 10.27 -3.26
C CYS A 509 16.83 10.71 -3.06
N ARG A 510 17.28 10.92 -1.82
CA ARG A 510 18.70 11.22 -1.54
C ARG A 510 19.64 10.16 -2.07
N PHE A 511 19.29 8.89 -1.89
CA PHE A 511 20.11 7.79 -2.39
C PHE A 511 20.19 7.82 -3.91
N VAL A 512 19.04 7.84 -4.60
CA VAL A 512 18.99 7.89 -6.07
C VAL A 512 19.75 9.10 -6.62
N GLY A 513 19.52 10.28 -6.06
CA GLY A 513 20.18 11.51 -6.47
C GLY A 513 21.69 11.54 -6.25
N SER A 514 22.22 10.67 -5.37
CA SER A 514 23.66 10.52 -5.13
C SER A 514 24.36 9.50 -6.03
N LEU A 515 23.61 8.73 -6.82
CA LEU A 515 24.16 7.70 -7.70
C LEU A 515 24.80 8.32 -8.96
N PRO A 516 25.84 7.68 -9.52
CA PRO A 516 26.59 8.19 -10.66
C PRO A 516 25.79 8.31 -11.96
#